data_AF-A0A938R3A2-F1
#
_entry.id   AF-A0A938R3A2-F1
#
_cell.length_a   1.000
_cell.length_b   1.000
_cell.length_c   1.000
_cell.angle_alpha   90.00
_cell.angle_beta   90.00
_cell.angle_gamma   90.00
#
_symmetry.space_group_name_H-M   'P 1'
#
loop_
_entity.id
_entity.type
_entity.pdbx_description
1 polymer ?
#
loop_
_entity_poly.entity_id
_entity_poly.type
_entity_poly.pdbx_seq_one_letter_code
_entity_poly.pdbx_strand_id
1 'polypeptide(L)'
;MPALHWGPLVCAVLGLLAAASPALAHRLVVFAYAEGRTIHTESKFVPDTPVRGGQVQVLDRQTGAVLLTGTTDEQGKFSFTIPDEAAARKMDLRIVVEAGMGHQGEWLLKAERYLPGLKPAGAAPPPAAPSAAEPPGAKAATLDQKMLEEALTRILERQLTPMREMLAEMSVRRTSLPDIIGGLGYIMGIFGLWAYFQSRGKKNP
;
A
#
# COMPACT_ATOMS: atom_id res chain seq x y z
N MET A 1 42.62 36.78 9.56
CA MET A 1 41.57 35.77 9.77
C MET A 1 41.10 35.33 8.38
N PRO A 2 41.09 34.02 8.05
CA PRO A 2 40.63 33.58 6.73
C PRO A 2 39.14 33.87 6.57
N ALA A 3 38.75 34.46 5.44
CA ALA A 3 37.35 34.69 5.13
C ALA A 3 36.66 33.34 4.90
N LEU A 4 35.55 33.09 5.60
CA LEU A 4 34.82 31.83 5.45
C LEU A 4 34.11 31.81 4.09
N HIS A 5 34.72 31.13 3.12
CA HIS A 5 34.23 31.09 1.74
C HIS A 5 32.97 30.20 1.61
N TRP A 6 31.80 30.75 1.94
CA TRP A 6 30.52 30.05 1.81
C TRP A 6 30.17 29.65 0.38
N GLY A 7 30.62 30.40 -0.63
CA GLY A 7 30.34 30.14 -2.06
C GLY A 7 30.64 28.71 -2.52
N PRO A 8 31.90 28.23 -2.47
CA PRO A 8 32.25 26.86 -2.86
C PRO A 8 31.54 25.80 -2.00
N LEU A 9 31.26 26.10 -0.72
CA LEU A 9 30.57 25.18 0.19
C LEU A 9 29.08 25.01 -0.19
N VAL A 10 28.41 26.10 -0.56
CA VAL A 10 27.03 26.08 -1.09
C VAL A 10 26.98 25.37 -2.46
N CYS A 11 27.93 25.62 -3.35
CA CYS A 11 28.02 24.91 -4.63
C CYS A 11 28.27 23.41 -4.45
N ALA A 12 29.14 23.01 -3.51
CA ALA A 12 29.39 21.60 -3.20
C ALA A 12 28.15 20.90 -2.62
N VAL A 13 27.40 21.56 -1.72
CA VAL A 13 26.15 21.02 -1.16
C VAL A 13 25.07 20.91 -2.26
N LEU A 14 24.91 21.91 -3.12
CA LEU A 14 23.98 21.84 -4.25
C LEU A 14 24.36 20.73 -5.25
N GLY A 15 25.65 20.56 -5.55
CA GLY A 15 26.15 19.48 -6.40
C GLY A 15 25.88 18.09 -5.79
N LEU A 16 26.08 17.93 -4.48
CA LEU A 16 25.80 16.68 -3.76
C LEU A 16 24.29 16.35 -3.74
N LEU A 17 23.43 17.36 -3.53
CA LEU A 17 21.98 17.22 -3.61
C LEU A 17 21.50 16.88 -5.03
N ALA A 18 22.12 17.45 -6.06
CA ALA A 18 21.83 17.13 -7.46
C ALA A 18 22.31 15.72 -7.89
N ALA A 19 23.30 15.16 -7.18
CA ALA A 19 23.78 13.78 -7.39
C ALA A 19 22.92 12.72 -6.67
N ALA A 20 21.90 13.12 -5.90
CA ALA A 20 21.00 12.19 -5.23
C ALA A 20 20.13 11.45 -6.27
N SER A 21 20.51 10.20 -6.57
CA SER A 21 19.75 9.34 -7.47
C SER A 21 18.47 8.84 -6.80
N PRO A 22 17.32 8.78 -7.50
CA PRO A 22 16.12 8.19 -6.95
C PRO A 22 16.34 6.70 -6.67
N ALA A 23 16.14 6.28 -5.41
CA ALA A 23 16.21 4.88 -5.04
C ALA A 23 15.02 4.11 -5.67
N LEU A 24 15.30 3.29 -6.67
CA LEU A 24 14.33 2.34 -7.25
C LEU A 24 14.12 1.14 -6.30
N ALA A 25 13.58 1.43 -5.11
CA ALA A 25 13.16 0.40 -4.16
C ALA A 25 11.95 -0.35 -4.73
N HIS A 26 12.03 -1.68 -4.77
CA HIS A 26 10.92 -2.50 -5.21
C HIS A 26 9.84 -2.46 -4.12
N ARG A 27 8.64 -1.97 -4.45
CA ARG A 27 7.55 -1.85 -3.48
C ARG A 27 7.13 -3.24 -3.00
N LEU A 28 7.26 -3.50 -1.72
CA LEU A 28 6.67 -4.68 -1.07
C LEU A 28 5.16 -4.43 -0.87
N VAL A 29 4.35 -5.43 -1.21
CA VAL A 29 2.91 -5.46 -0.93
C VAL A 29 2.60 -6.71 -0.12
N VAL A 30 1.85 -6.53 0.96
CA VAL A 30 1.30 -7.60 1.79
C VAL A 30 -0.21 -7.63 1.56
N PHE A 31 -0.77 -8.81 1.39
CA PHE A 31 -2.20 -9.07 1.45
C PHE A 31 -2.49 -10.02 2.61
N ALA A 32 -3.63 -9.83 3.27
CA ALA A 32 -4.13 -10.81 4.24
C ALA A 32 -5.65 -10.94 4.22
N TYR A 33 -6.12 -12.17 4.40
CA TYR A 33 -7.54 -12.52 4.47
C TYR A 33 -7.75 -13.65 5.47
N ALA A 34 -8.99 -13.88 5.90
CA ALA A 34 -9.33 -14.96 6.81
C ALA A 34 -10.19 -16.02 6.13
N GLU A 35 -9.91 -17.27 6.44
CA GLU A 35 -10.67 -18.45 6.04
C GLU A 35 -10.94 -19.30 7.29
N GLY A 36 -12.21 -19.32 7.73
CA GLY A 36 -12.61 -19.97 8.99
C GLY A 36 -11.91 -19.37 10.21
N ARG A 37 -11.00 -20.13 10.84
CA ARG A 37 -10.16 -19.69 11.97
C ARG A 37 -8.72 -19.35 11.59
N THR A 38 -8.36 -19.45 10.31
CA THR A 38 -7.00 -19.22 9.82
C THR A 38 -6.93 -17.89 9.10
N ILE A 39 -5.93 -17.08 9.40
CA ILE A 39 -5.56 -15.91 8.60
C ILE A 39 -4.43 -16.34 7.68
N HIS A 40 -4.64 -16.09 6.39
CA HIS A 40 -3.67 -16.30 5.33
C HIS A 40 -3.07 -14.97 4.92
N THR A 41 -1.77 -14.97 4.63
CA THR A 41 -1.01 -13.80 4.17
C THR A 41 -0.20 -14.17 2.93
N GLU A 42 -0.05 -13.22 2.01
CA GLU A 42 0.77 -13.34 0.82
C GLU A 42 1.54 -12.03 0.61
N SER A 43 2.85 -12.13 0.39
CA SER A 43 3.77 -11.00 0.33
C SER A 43 4.63 -11.06 -0.92
N LYS A 44 4.61 -9.99 -1.72
CA LYS A 44 5.35 -9.89 -2.98
C LYS A 44 5.97 -8.51 -3.18
N PHE A 45 7.10 -8.49 -3.87
CA PHE A 45 7.64 -7.29 -4.50
C PHE A 45 6.92 -7.05 -5.84
N VAL A 46 6.47 -5.82 -6.07
CA VAL A 46 5.97 -5.38 -7.38
C VAL A 46 7.10 -5.49 -8.41
N PRO A 47 6.91 -6.14 -9.57
CA PRO A 47 5.63 -6.58 -10.13
C PRO A 47 4.99 -7.83 -9.50
N ASP A 48 5.69 -8.97 -9.36
CA ASP A 48 5.10 -10.22 -8.83
C ASP A 48 6.12 -11.20 -8.17
N THR A 49 7.25 -10.71 -7.65
CA THR A 49 8.27 -11.60 -7.05
C THR A 49 7.95 -11.92 -5.59
N PRO A 50 7.81 -13.20 -5.18
CA PRO A 50 7.52 -13.54 -3.78
C PRO A 50 8.58 -13.07 -2.79
N VAL A 51 8.15 -12.61 -1.61
CA VAL A 51 9.02 -12.31 -0.48
C VAL A 51 9.32 -13.60 0.26
N ARG A 52 10.48 -14.22 0.02
CA ARG A 52 10.88 -15.49 0.65
C ARG A 52 11.68 -15.25 1.92
N GLY A 53 11.39 -16.00 2.99
CA GLY A 53 12.11 -15.84 4.26
C GLY A 53 11.89 -14.48 4.94
N GLY A 54 10.86 -13.73 4.54
CA GLY A 54 10.54 -12.42 5.12
C GLY A 54 9.94 -12.58 6.51
N GLN A 55 10.37 -11.74 7.44
CA GLN A 55 9.89 -11.79 8.83
C GLN A 55 8.49 -11.19 8.92
N VAL A 56 7.54 -11.97 9.42
CA VAL A 56 6.15 -11.55 9.63
C VAL A 56 5.96 -11.17 11.09
N GLN A 57 5.29 -10.05 11.34
CA GLN A 57 4.83 -9.63 12.66
C GLN A 57 3.32 -9.37 12.58
N VAL A 58 2.54 -9.92 13.51
CA VAL A 58 1.11 -9.60 13.64
C VAL A 58 0.95 -8.83 14.94
N LEU A 59 0.50 -7.58 14.83
CA LEU A 59 0.40 -6.66 15.95
C LEU A 59 -1.05 -6.23 16.18
N ASP A 60 -1.41 -5.94 17.43
CA ASP A 60 -2.60 -5.14 17.73
C ASP A 60 -2.44 -3.74 17.13
N ARG A 61 -3.38 -3.33 16.27
CA ARG A 61 -3.37 -2.00 15.63
C ARG A 61 -3.44 -0.86 16.64
N GLN A 62 -4.06 -1.06 17.81
CA GLN A 62 -4.24 0.01 18.81
C GLN A 62 -2.98 0.22 19.64
N THR A 63 -2.43 -0.86 20.24
CA THR A 63 -1.28 -0.75 21.16
C THR A 63 0.07 -0.91 20.46
N GLY A 64 0.12 -1.52 19.27
CA GLY A 64 1.37 -1.94 18.64
C GLY A 64 2.02 -3.15 19.31
N ALA A 65 1.33 -3.84 20.23
CA ALA A 65 1.84 -5.07 20.84
C ALA A 65 1.90 -6.20 19.81
N VAL A 66 3.04 -6.91 19.74
CA VAL A 66 3.22 -8.08 18.89
C VAL A 66 2.47 -9.27 19.50
N LEU A 67 1.50 -9.80 18.76
CA LEU A 67 0.68 -10.94 19.16
C LEU A 67 1.30 -12.28 18.71
N LEU A 68 1.95 -12.28 17.54
CA LEU A 68 2.80 -13.37 17.06
C LEU A 68 3.82 -12.89 16.03
N THR A 69 4.82 -13.73 15.78
CA THR A 69 5.78 -13.57 14.69
C THR A 69 5.81 -14.83 13.82
N GLY A 70 6.30 -14.70 12.59
CA GLY A 70 6.43 -15.80 11.64
C GLY A 70 7.45 -15.49 10.56
N THR A 71 7.48 -16.35 9.54
CA THR A 71 8.37 -16.20 8.38
C THR A 71 7.64 -16.69 7.13
N THR A 72 7.78 -15.98 6.02
CA THR A 72 7.16 -16.38 4.75
C THR A 72 7.90 -17.53 4.06
N ASP A 73 7.14 -18.39 3.40
CA ASP A 73 7.63 -19.53 2.62
C ASP A 73 8.22 -19.12 1.24
N GLU A 74 8.61 -20.13 0.45
CA GLU A 74 9.14 -19.96 -0.92
C GLU A 74 8.13 -19.30 -1.91
N GLN A 75 6.84 -19.33 -1.59
CA GLN A 75 5.76 -18.68 -2.33
C GLN A 75 5.39 -17.31 -1.75
N GLY A 76 6.10 -16.84 -0.73
CA GLY A 76 5.85 -15.57 -0.06
C GLY A 76 4.64 -15.58 0.87
N LYS A 77 4.17 -16.76 1.27
CA LYS A 77 2.97 -16.94 2.08
C LYS A 77 3.32 -17.25 3.53
N PHE A 78 2.43 -16.86 4.43
CA PHE A 78 2.45 -17.28 5.83
C PHE A 78 1.00 -17.39 6.32
N SER A 79 0.70 -18.36 7.18
CA SER A 79 -0.66 -18.60 7.67
C SER A 79 -0.64 -18.94 9.16
N PHE A 80 -1.61 -18.43 9.90
CA PHE A 80 -1.68 -18.57 11.35
C PHE A 80 -3.13 -18.64 11.83
N THR A 81 -3.39 -19.34 12.94
CA THR A 81 -4.70 -19.31 13.59
C THR A 81 -4.91 -17.95 14.26
N ILE A 82 -6.14 -17.40 14.17
CA ILE A 82 -6.52 -16.15 14.83
C ILE A 82 -6.11 -16.21 16.33
N PRO A 83 -5.29 -15.27 16.85
CA PRO A 83 -4.92 -15.24 18.25
C PRO A 83 -6.14 -15.08 19.15
N ASP A 84 -6.22 -15.86 20.24
CA ASP A 84 -7.40 -15.84 21.10
C ASP A 84 -7.60 -14.48 21.79
N GLU A 85 -6.53 -13.74 22.11
CA GLU A 85 -6.64 -12.36 22.59
C GLU A 85 -7.27 -11.41 21.55
N ALA A 86 -6.86 -11.54 20.28
CA ALA A 86 -7.41 -10.74 19.19
C ALA A 86 -8.90 -11.01 18.96
N ALA A 87 -9.32 -12.27 19.12
CA ALA A 87 -10.72 -12.65 19.07
C ALA A 87 -11.52 -12.15 20.28
N ALA A 88 -11.01 -12.35 21.50
CA ALA A 88 -11.68 -11.94 22.73
C ALA A 88 -11.87 -10.42 22.82
N ARG A 89 -10.86 -9.65 22.39
CA ARG A 89 -10.86 -8.17 22.44
C ARG A 89 -11.34 -7.50 21.14
N LYS A 90 -11.70 -8.28 20.12
CA LYS A 90 -12.13 -7.80 18.78
C LYS A 90 -11.15 -6.81 18.15
N MET A 91 -9.86 -7.15 18.15
CA MET A 91 -8.80 -6.27 17.69
C MET A 91 -8.82 -6.05 16.18
N ASP A 92 -8.34 -4.90 15.72
CA ASP A 92 -7.83 -4.76 14.35
C ASP A 92 -6.37 -5.23 14.33
N LEU A 93 -5.99 -6.04 13.35
CA LEU A 93 -4.65 -6.59 13.22
C LEU A 93 -3.83 -5.77 12.20
N ARG A 94 -2.66 -5.27 12.62
CA ARG A 94 -1.64 -4.76 11.71
C ARG A 94 -0.66 -5.89 11.43
N ILE A 95 -0.66 -6.38 10.20
CA ILE A 95 0.28 -7.41 9.73
C ILE A 95 1.41 -6.68 9.02
N VAL A 96 2.64 -6.88 9.47
CA VAL A 96 3.85 -6.28 8.90
C VAL A 96 4.74 -7.40 8.37
N VAL A 97 5.32 -7.20 7.19
CA VAL A 97 6.31 -8.12 6.62
C VAL A 97 7.56 -7.34 6.21
N GLU A 98 8.70 -7.79 6.72
CA GLU A 98 10.03 -7.23 6.47
C GLU A 98 10.86 -8.23 5.66
N ALA A 99 11.40 -7.77 4.53
CA ALA A 99 12.21 -8.58 3.61
C ALA A 99 13.71 -8.22 3.65
N GLY A 100 14.14 -7.52 4.71
CA GLY A 100 15.50 -7.02 4.87
C GLY A 100 15.81 -5.77 4.03
N MET A 101 16.97 -5.16 4.28
CA MET A 101 17.45 -3.94 3.59
C MET A 101 16.43 -2.78 3.56
N GLY A 102 15.58 -2.66 4.59
CA GLY A 102 14.53 -1.63 4.67
C GLY A 102 13.28 -1.88 3.81
N HIS A 103 13.16 -3.05 3.16
CA HIS A 103 11.94 -3.42 2.44
C HIS A 103 10.89 -3.90 3.44
N GLN A 104 9.85 -3.10 3.63
CA GLN A 104 8.72 -3.40 4.52
C GLN A 104 7.40 -3.15 3.77
N GLY A 105 6.42 -3.99 4.02
CA GLY A 105 5.03 -3.77 3.66
C GLY A 105 4.11 -4.07 4.83
N GLU A 106 2.89 -3.54 4.80
CA GLU A 106 1.90 -3.79 5.84
C GLU A 106 0.49 -3.94 5.28
N TRP A 107 -0.36 -4.63 6.06
CA TRP A 107 -1.78 -4.79 5.80
C TRP A 107 -2.57 -4.60 7.10
N LEU A 108 -3.68 -3.85 7.02
CA LEU A 108 -4.62 -3.68 8.12
C LEU A 108 -5.81 -4.63 7.93
N LEU A 109 -5.85 -5.70 8.72
CA LEU A 109 -6.94 -6.67 8.74
C LEU A 109 -7.89 -6.34 9.90
N LYS A 110 -9.01 -5.68 9.57
CA LYS A 110 -10.03 -5.28 10.58
C LYS A 110 -10.70 -6.48 11.25
N ALA A 111 -11.10 -6.34 12.52
CA ALA A 111 -11.88 -7.32 13.29
C ALA A 111 -13.06 -7.91 12.50
N GLU A 112 -13.82 -7.04 11.84
CA GLU A 112 -14.97 -7.33 10.98
C GLU A 112 -14.67 -8.23 9.77
N ARG A 113 -13.40 -8.40 9.41
CA ARG A 113 -12.97 -9.18 8.23
C ARG A 113 -12.54 -10.60 8.58
N TYR A 114 -12.24 -10.89 9.84
CA TYR A 114 -11.71 -12.19 10.27
C TYR A 114 -12.46 -12.84 11.42
N LEU A 115 -13.33 -12.13 12.13
CA LEU A 115 -14.11 -12.70 13.23
C LEU A 115 -15.47 -13.22 12.74
N PRO A 116 -15.83 -14.48 13.05
CA PRO A 116 -17.11 -15.05 12.63
C PRO A 116 -18.28 -14.29 13.25
N GLY A 117 -19.33 -14.07 12.46
CA GLY A 117 -20.55 -13.36 12.87
C GLY A 117 -20.50 -11.83 12.73
N LEU A 118 -19.31 -11.23 12.68
CA LEU A 118 -19.15 -9.84 12.22
C LEU A 118 -19.10 -9.87 10.70
N LYS A 119 -20.25 -9.68 10.04
CA LYS A 119 -20.36 -9.79 8.59
C LYS A 119 -19.88 -8.49 7.93
N PRO A 120 -18.77 -8.49 7.17
CA PRO A 120 -18.34 -7.29 6.49
C PRO A 120 -19.13 -7.13 5.19
N ALA A 121 -19.63 -5.92 4.93
CA ALA A 121 -20.16 -5.59 3.62
C ALA A 121 -19.00 -5.57 2.60
N GLY A 122 -18.99 -6.55 1.69
CA GLY A 122 -18.09 -6.60 0.53
C GLY A 122 -16.61 -6.84 0.86
N ALA A 123 -16.18 -8.10 0.91
CA ALA A 123 -14.91 -8.53 0.29
C ALA A 123 -15.10 -9.96 -0.18
N ALA A 124 -14.75 -10.23 -1.44
CA ALA A 124 -14.68 -11.58 -1.96
C ALA A 124 -13.37 -12.24 -1.50
N PRO A 125 -13.36 -13.57 -1.23
CA PRO A 125 -12.13 -14.35 -1.19
C PRO A 125 -11.41 -14.31 -2.55
N PRO A 126 -10.08 -14.53 -2.61
CA PRO A 126 -9.39 -14.74 -3.88
C PRO A 126 -9.94 -15.98 -4.62
N PRO A 127 -9.87 -16.05 -5.96
CA PRO A 127 -10.52 -17.11 -6.72
C PRO A 127 -9.77 -18.44 -6.57
N ALA A 128 -10.37 -19.41 -5.90
CA ALA A 128 -10.01 -20.81 -6.08
C ALA A 128 -10.51 -21.29 -7.46
N ALA A 129 -9.64 -21.93 -8.24
CA ALA A 129 -9.98 -22.41 -9.58
C ALA A 129 -11.00 -23.57 -9.52
N PRO A 130 -12.14 -23.51 -10.24
CA PRO A 130 -13.09 -24.61 -10.29
C PRO A 130 -12.61 -25.69 -11.28
N SER A 131 -12.40 -26.91 -10.79
CA SER A 131 -12.40 -28.10 -11.64
C SER A 131 -13.85 -28.48 -11.94
N ALA A 132 -14.24 -28.50 -13.21
CA ALA A 132 -15.62 -28.75 -13.63
C ALA A 132 -15.90 -30.23 -13.90
N ALA A 133 -17.06 -30.70 -13.43
CA ALA A 133 -17.74 -31.89 -13.93
C ALA A 133 -19.05 -31.46 -14.64
N GLU A 134 -19.57 -32.33 -15.50
CA GLU A 134 -20.40 -31.97 -16.67
C GLU A 134 -21.94 -32.14 -16.46
N PRO A 135 -22.86 -32.11 -17.49
CA PRO A 135 -24.11 -31.32 -17.40
C PRO A 135 -25.35 -32.29 -17.42
N PRO A 136 -26.57 -32.07 -18.04
CA PRO A 136 -27.10 -31.05 -18.98
C PRO A 136 -28.37 -30.29 -18.48
N GLY A 137 -28.85 -29.32 -19.28
CA GLY A 137 -30.12 -28.61 -19.02
C GLY A 137 -30.54 -27.53 -20.05
N ALA A 138 -30.15 -27.67 -21.33
CA ALA A 138 -30.31 -26.61 -22.33
C ALA A 138 -31.72 -26.59 -22.98
N LYS A 139 -32.57 -25.61 -22.60
CA LYS A 139 -33.47 -24.82 -23.50
C LYS A 139 -34.43 -23.86 -22.77
N ALA A 140 -34.68 -24.03 -21.47
CA ALA A 140 -35.38 -23.02 -20.66
C ALA A 140 -34.45 -21.84 -20.24
N ALA A 141 -33.14 -22.07 -20.25
CA ALA A 141 -32.15 -21.19 -19.65
C ALA A 141 -31.87 -19.87 -20.40
N THR A 142 -32.28 -19.69 -21.64
CA THR A 142 -31.80 -18.55 -22.47
C THR A 142 -32.51 -17.21 -22.21
N LEU A 143 -33.76 -17.23 -21.78
CA LEU A 143 -34.48 -16.05 -21.30
C LEU A 143 -34.04 -15.69 -19.87
N ASP A 144 -33.85 -16.71 -19.03
CA ASP A 144 -33.42 -16.58 -17.64
C ASP A 144 -31.97 -16.07 -17.54
N GLN A 145 -31.06 -16.57 -18.40
CA GLN A 145 -29.68 -16.11 -18.48
C GLN A 145 -29.56 -14.61 -18.75
N LYS A 146 -30.35 -14.04 -19.69
CA LYS A 146 -30.25 -12.59 -19.97
C LYS A 146 -30.76 -11.73 -18.80
N MET A 147 -31.89 -12.10 -18.19
CA MET A 147 -32.39 -11.38 -17.02
C MET A 147 -31.45 -11.53 -15.81
N LEU A 148 -30.83 -12.70 -15.65
CA LEU A 148 -29.82 -12.97 -14.63
C LEU A 148 -28.51 -12.19 -14.90
N GLU A 149 -28.04 -12.13 -16.14
CA GLU A 149 -26.88 -11.33 -16.55
C GLU A 149 -27.11 -9.83 -16.29
N GLU A 150 -28.28 -9.29 -16.63
CA GLU A 150 -28.63 -7.90 -16.32
C GLU A 150 -28.72 -7.64 -14.82
N ALA A 151 -29.37 -8.52 -14.05
CA ALA A 151 -29.46 -8.40 -12.59
C ALA A 151 -28.07 -8.52 -11.92
N LEU A 152 -27.25 -9.48 -12.36
CA LEU A 152 -25.89 -9.70 -11.87
C LEU A 152 -24.98 -8.52 -12.21
N THR A 153 -25.02 -8.02 -13.44
CA THR A 153 -24.27 -6.83 -13.89
C THR A 153 -24.67 -5.61 -13.07
N ARG A 154 -25.97 -5.41 -12.84
CA ARG A 154 -26.49 -4.29 -12.03
C ARG A 154 -26.08 -4.38 -10.56
N ILE A 155 -26.02 -5.59 -9.99
CA ILE A 155 -25.49 -5.83 -8.64
C ILE A 155 -23.98 -5.58 -8.61
N LEU A 156 -23.24 -6.11 -9.58
CA LEU A 156 -21.79 -6.01 -9.68
C LEU A 156 -21.34 -4.56 -9.87
N GLU A 157 -21.92 -3.80 -10.79
CA GLU A 157 -21.65 -2.37 -11.00
C GLU A 157 -21.86 -1.58 -9.69
N ARG A 158 -22.98 -1.84 -8.99
CA ARG A 158 -23.31 -1.22 -7.70
C ARG A 158 -22.33 -1.56 -6.57
N GLN A 159 -21.64 -2.71 -6.64
CA GLN A 159 -20.56 -3.07 -5.71
C GLN A 159 -19.18 -2.52 -6.16
N LEU A 160 -18.95 -2.37 -7.47
CA LEU A 160 -17.66 -1.93 -8.03
C LEU A 160 -17.46 -0.42 -7.97
N THR A 161 -18.51 0.40 -8.07
CA THR A 161 -18.40 1.87 -7.96
C THR A 161 -17.63 2.34 -6.72
N PRO A 162 -18.00 1.97 -5.47
CA PRO A 162 -17.24 2.41 -4.29
C PRO A 162 -15.80 1.88 -4.25
N MET A 163 -15.51 0.74 -4.87
CA MET A 163 -14.13 0.24 -5.01
C MET A 163 -13.32 1.07 -6.01
N ARG A 164 -13.91 1.49 -7.13
CA ARG A 164 -13.28 2.40 -8.11
C ARG A 164 -12.98 3.76 -7.47
N GLU A 165 -13.89 4.29 -6.65
CA GLU A 165 -13.71 5.54 -5.91
C GLU A 165 -12.57 5.44 -4.87
N MET A 166 -12.53 4.38 -4.06
CA MET A 166 -11.41 4.16 -3.11
C MET A 166 -10.05 3.99 -3.81
N LEU A 167 -10.01 3.34 -4.98
CA LEU A 167 -8.79 3.23 -5.79
C LEU A 167 -8.38 4.59 -6.38
N ALA A 168 -9.34 5.41 -6.82
CA ALA A 168 -9.07 6.77 -7.27
C ALA A 168 -8.49 7.62 -6.14
N GLU A 169 -9.07 7.58 -4.93
CA GLU A 169 -8.59 8.31 -3.75
C GLU A 169 -7.16 7.89 -3.35
N MET A 170 -6.86 6.60 -3.31
CA MET A 170 -5.48 6.12 -3.06
C MET A 170 -4.50 6.47 -4.20
N SER A 171 -4.97 6.70 -5.42
CA SER A 171 -4.11 7.07 -6.55
C SER A 171 -3.62 8.53 -6.51
N VAL A 172 -4.30 9.41 -5.76
CA VAL A 172 -3.96 10.83 -5.61
C VAL A 172 -2.62 11.06 -4.89
N ARG A 173 -2.12 10.08 -4.13
CA ARG A 173 -0.82 10.16 -3.42
C ARG A 173 0.38 9.74 -4.29
N ARG A 174 0.41 10.13 -5.57
CA ARG A 174 1.65 10.13 -6.36
C ARG A 174 2.29 11.50 -6.28
N THR A 175 3.47 11.60 -5.68
CA THR A 175 4.37 12.74 -5.89
C THR A 175 4.62 12.88 -7.38
N SER A 176 4.04 13.91 -8.00
CA SER A 176 4.07 14.09 -9.44
C SER A 176 5.27 14.95 -9.86
N LEU A 177 5.70 14.83 -11.12
CA LEU A 177 6.76 15.70 -11.66
C LEU A 177 6.43 17.20 -11.50
N PRO A 178 5.17 17.67 -11.73
CA PRO A 178 4.75 19.02 -11.40
C PRO A 178 5.00 19.44 -9.94
N ASP A 179 4.79 18.57 -8.96
CA ASP A 179 5.00 18.92 -7.53
C ASP A 179 6.49 19.15 -7.23
N ILE A 180 7.36 18.31 -7.81
CA ILE A 180 8.81 18.41 -7.65
C ILE A 180 9.34 19.69 -8.33
N ILE A 181 8.92 19.93 -9.57
CA ILE A 181 9.32 21.13 -10.34
C ILE A 181 8.76 22.41 -9.70
N GLY A 182 7.51 22.37 -9.22
CA GLY A 182 6.86 23.47 -8.50
C GLY A 182 7.55 23.80 -7.17
N GLY A 183 7.88 22.78 -6.37
CA GLY A 183 8.64 22.94 -5.13
C GLY A 183 10.04 23.51 -5.36
N LEU A 184 10.77 23.01 -6.37
CA LEU A 184 12.07 23.55 -6.76
C LEU A 184 11.97 25.02 -7.22
N GLY A 185 10.96 25.33 -8.03
CA GLY A 185 10.67 26.69 -8.50
C GLY A 185 10.30 27.66 -7.37
N TYR A 186 9.57 27.19 -6.35
CA TYR A 186 9.23 27.98 -5.16
C TYR A 186 10.47 28.34 -4.33
N ILE A 187 11.36 27.36 -4.08
CA ILE A 187 12.63 27.57 -3.37
C ILE A 187 13.52 28.55 -4.14
N MET A 188 13.70 28.33 -5.46
CA MET A 188 14.47 29.22 -6.33
C MET A 188 13.87 30.62 -6.40
N GLY A 189 12.54 30.74 -6.42
CA GLY A 189 11.82 32.02 -6.47
C GLY A 189 12.04 32.86 -5.22
N ILE A 190 11.87 32.28 -4.03
CA ILE A 190 12.11 32.98 -2.75
C ILE A 190 13.59 33.36 -2.63
N PHE A 191 14.51 32.44 -2.95
CA PHE A 191 15.94 32.73 -2.90
C PHE A 191 16.36 33.83 -3.87
N GLY A 192 15.81 33.82 -5.09
CA GLY A 192 16.01 34.87 -6.09
C GLY A 192 15.50 36.24 -5.62
N LEU A 193 14.32 36.29 -5.00
CA LEU A 193 13.77 37.50 -4.39
C LEU A 193 14.69 38.04 -3.28
N TRP A 194 15.12 37.15 -2.37
CA TRP A 194 16.02 37.50 -1.26
C TRP A 194 17.36 38.04 -1.76
N ALA A 195 17.99 37.37 -2.73
CA ALA A 195 19.24 37.81 -3.35
C ALA A 195 19.08 39.15 -4.07
N TYR A 196 17.96 39.38 -4.76
CA TYR A 196 17.64 40.65 -5.41
C TYR A 196 17.55 41.80 -4.40
N PHE A 197 16.79 41.64 -3.31
CA PHE A 197 16.71 42.66 -2.25
C PHE A 197 18.05 42.86 -1.54
N GLN A 198 18.83 41.80 -1.27
CA GLN A 198 20.15 41.92 -0.67
C GLN A 198 21.15 42.64 -1.60
N SER A 199 21.08 42.44 -2.92
CA SER A 199 21.89 43.19 -3.89
C SER A 199 21.58 44.69 -3.88
N ARG A 200 20.31 45.06 -3.65
CA ARG A 200 19.85 46.45 -3.53
C ARG A 200 20.19 47.07 -2.17
N GLY A 201 20.25 46.27 -1.11
CA GLY A 201 20.74 46.68 0.21
C GLY A 201 22.23 47.03 0.27
N LYS A 202 23.01 46.74 -0.77
CA LYS A 202 24.44 47.12 -0.89
C LYS A 202 24.68 48.35 -1.78
N LYS A 203 23.74 49.30 -1.77
CA LYS A 203 23.97 50.66 -2.26
C LYS A 203 23.44 51.70 -1.27
N ASN A 204 24.30 52.05 -0.31
CA ASN A 204 24.63 53.42 0.05
C ASN A 204 26.01 53.43 0.76
N PRO A 205 26.77 54.54 0.69
CA PRO A 205 28.14 54.63 1.21
C PRO A 205 28.21 54.67 2.74
#